data_AF-A0A1S3Y9N0-F1
#
_entry.id   AF-A0A1S3Y9N0-F1
#
_cell.length_a   1.000
_cell.length_b   1.000
_cell.length_c   1.000
_cell.angle_alpha   90.00
_cell.angle_beta   90.00
_cell.angle_gamma   90.00
#
_symmetry.space_group_name_H-M   'P 1'
#
loop_
_entity.id
_entity.type
_entity.pdbx_description
1 polymer ?
#
loop_
_entity_poly.entity_id
_entity_poly.type
_entity_poly.pdbx_seq_one_letter_code
_entity_poly.pdbx_strand_id
1 'polypeptide(L)'
;MYNLFSRLVQELRTPAQDATEAELFSCPICYEPLMRKGPPGFNLPAIYRSGFKCRKCNKSYSSKNIYLDLTITSGTKEYSESKPARTELFRSPVVSFLYERGWRQNFNLSGFPGPDEEVKLF
;
A
#
# COMPACT_ATOMS: atom_id res chain seq x y z
N MET A 1 29.63 -41.94 -9.96
CA MET A 1 28.27 -41.39 -10.18
C MET A 1 27.83 -40.38 -9.12
N TYR A 2 28.71 -39.90 -8.21
CA TYR A 2 28.36 -38.85 -7.22
C TYR A 2 28.84 -37.43 -7.61
N ASN A 3 29.72 -37.31 -8.62
CA ASN A 3 30.35 -36.03 -8.98
C ASN A 3 29.60 -35.19 -10.03
N LEU A 4 28.57 -35.72 -10.70
CA LEU A 4 27.72 -34.93 -11.60
C LEU A 4 26.58 -34.22 -10.87
N PHE A 5 26.04 -34.83 -9.80
CA PHE A 5 24.91 -34.27 -9.05
C PHE A 5 25.32 -33.05 -8.22
N SER A 6 26.51 -33.07 -7.59
CA SER A 6 27.04 -31.88 -6.89
C SER A 6 27.35 -30.72 -7.84
N ARG A 7 27.70 -30.97 -9.11
CA ARG A 7 27.95 -29.89 -10.09
C ARG A 7 26.65 -29.22 -10.55
N LEU A 8 25.59 -29.99 -10.78
CA LEU A 8 24.28 -29.44 -11.15
C LEU A 8 23.64 -28.60 -10.04
N VAL A 9 23.84 -28.97 -8.77
CA VAL A 9 23.36 -28.17 -7.63
C VAL A 9 24.13 -26.84 -7.48
N GLN A 10 25.39 -26.81 -7.93
CA GLN A 10 26.26 -25.63 -7.82
C GLN A 10 26.06 -24.63 -8.98
N GLU A 11 25.59 -25.09 -10.15
CA GLU A 11 25.23 -24.22 -11.29
C GLU A 11 23.83 -23.59 -11.19
N LEU A 12 22.96 -24.06 -10.28
CA LEU A 12 21.63 -23.47 -10.03
C LEU A 12 21.61 -22.40 -8.94
N ARG A 13 22.74 -22.11 -8.29
CA ARG A 13 22.87 -20.91 -7.44
C ARG A 13 23.46 -19.79 -8.27
N THR A 14 22.59 -19.01 -8.90
CA THR A 14 22.91 -17.64 -9.30
C THR A 14 23.14 -16.81 -8.01
N PRO A 15 24.36 -16.31 -7.75
CA PRO A 15 24.62 -15.47 -6.56
C PRO A 15 24.02 -14.05 -6.66
N ALA A 16 23.09 -13.82 -7.59
CA ALA A 16 22.57 -12.49 -7.92
C ALA A 16 21.09 -12.28 -7.57
N GLN A 17 20.34 -13.34 -7.22
CA GLN A 17 18.90 -13.22 -6.98
C GLN A 17 18.51 -13.01 -5.51
N ASP A 18 19.33 -13.45 -4.55
CA ASP A 18 19.00 -13.27 -3.12
C ASP A 18 19.26 -11.86 -2.57
N ALA A 19 20.16 -11.07 -3.19
CA ALA A 19 20.51 -9.74 -2.69
C ALA A 19 19.59 -8.62 -3.19
N THR A 20 18.93 -8.82 -4.34
CA THR A 20 18.10 -7.78 -4.97
C THR A 20 16.66 -7.79 -4.45
N GLU A 21 16.18 -8.93 -3.95
CA GLU A 21 14.80 -9.10 -3.50
C GLU A 21 14.56 -8.56 -2.08
N ALA A 22 15.60 -8.60 -1.21
CA ALA A 22 15.51 -8.15 0.18
C ALA A 22 15.66 -6.61 0.37
N GLU A 23 16.11 -5.87 -0.65
CA GLU A 23 16.37 -4.42 -0.57
C GLU A 23 15.25 -3.55 -1.19
N LEU A 24 14.06 -4.11 -1.41
CA LEU A 24 12.96 -3.43 -2.11
C LEU A 24 11.90 -2.92 -1.14
N PHE A 25 11.71 -1.60 -1.09
CA PHE A 25 10.54 -0.98 -0.46
C PHE A 25 9.32 -1.16 -1.36
N SER A 26 8.13 -1.28 -0.79
CA SER A 26 6.87 -1.37 -1.55
C SER A 26 6.05 -0.08 -1.46
N CYS A 27 5.28 0.19 -2.52
CA CYS A 27 4.34 1.29 -2.55
C CYS A 27 3.11 0.98 -1.66
N PRO A 28 2.79 1.77 -0.63
CA PRO A 28 1.62 1.51 0.22
C PRO A 28 0.26 1.66 -0.48
N ILE A 29 0.21 2.24 -1.68
CA ILE A 29 -1.03 2.36 -2.48
C ILE A 29 -1.22 1.13 -3.37
N CYS A 30 -0.13 0.61 -3.93
CA CYS A 30 -0.18 -0.38 -5.02
C CYS A 30 0.36 -1.74 -4.63
N TYR A 31 1.05 -1.83 -3.50
CA TYR A 31 1.77 -3.00 -3.01
C TYR A 31 2.83 -3.55 -3.99
N GLU A 32 3.23 -2.74 -4.97
CA GLU A 32 4.31 -3.06 -5.91
C GLU A 32 5.65 -2.48 -5.42
N PRO A 33 6.78 -3.15 -5.73
CA PRO A 33 8.11 -2.66 -5.39
C PRO A 33 8.38 -1.26 -5.97
N LEU A 34 9.08 -0.43 -5.18
CA LEU A 34 9.51 0.90 -5.57
C LEU A 34 10.79 0.82 -6.40
N MET A 35 10.82 1.61 -7.47
CA MET A 35 12.05 1.84 -8.22
C MET A 35 12.96 2.76 -7.42
N ARG A 36 14.17 2.30 -7.13
CA ARG A 36 15.22 3.06 -6.46
C ARG A 36 16.21 3.61 -7.48
N LYS A 37 16.61 4.87 -7.30
CA LYS A 37 17.75 5.49 -8.01
C LYS A 37 18.70 6.10 -6.99
N GLY A 38 19.89 5.54 -6.85
CA GLY A 38 20.88 6.03 -5.89
C GLY A 38 22.01 5.03 -5.64
N PRO A 39 22.90 5.32 -4.66
CA PRO A 39 23.98 4.42 -4.29
C PRO A 39 23.42 3.08 -3.79
N PRO A 40 24.13 1.96 -3.99
CA PRO A 40 23.70 0.64 -3.54
C PRO A 40 23.73 0.50 -2.01
N GLY A 41 23.02 -0.51 -1.49
CA GLY A 41 23.05 -0.92 -0.09
C GLY A 41 21.90 -0.35 0.76
N PHE A 42 21.54 -1.07 1.81
CA PHE A 42 20.43 -0.73 2.71
C PHE A 42 20.89 -0.03 4.01
N ASN A 43 21.71 1.01 3.87
CA ASN A 43 22.14 1.85 5.00
C ASN A 43 21.53 3.25 4.89
N LEU A 44 21.40 3.94 6.03
CA LEU A 44 20.84 5.29 6.14
C LEU A 44 21.43 6.28 5.10
N PRO A 45 22.77 6.40 4.97
CA PRO A 45 23.37 7.27 3.95
C PRO A 45 22.98 6.91 2.51
N ALA A 46 22.89 5.62 2.19
CA ALA A 46 22.55 5.16 0.85
C ALA A 46 21.06 5.39 0.53
N ILE A 47 20.18 5.13 1.49
CA ILE A 47 18.72 5.34 1.37
C ILE A 47 18.41 6.84 1.28
N TYR A 48 19.01 7.67 2.13
CA TYR A 48 18.77 9.12 2.12
C TYR A 48 19.14 9.76 0.77
N ARG A 49 20.24 9.32 0.16
CA ARG A 49 20.69 9.78 -1.17
C ARG A 49 20.00 9.10 -2.34
N SER A 50 19.02 8.24 -2.08
CA SER A 50 18.25 7.54 -3.12
C SER A 50 16.88 8.17 -3.31
N GLY A 51 16.44 8.25 -4.56
CA GLY A 51 15.04 8.56 -4.91
C GLY A 51 14.21 7.29 -5.04
N PHE A 52 12.97 7.32 -4.56
CA PHE A 52 12.02 6.21 -4.62
C PHE A 52 10.75 6.60 -5.37
N LYS A 53 10.36 5.80 -6.36
CA LYS A 53 9.14 6.04 -7.17
C LYS A 53 8.42 4.72 -7.48
N CYS A 54 7.09 4.71 -7.35
CA CYS A 54 6.28 3.57 -7.79
C CYS A 54 6.07 3.60 -9.31
N ARG A 55 6.24 2.47 -9.99
CA ARG A 55 5.99 2.35 -11.44
C ARG A 55 4.49 2.36 -11.79
N LYS A 56 3.64 1.82 -10.91
CA LYS A 56 2.19 1.69 -11.14
C LYS A 56 1.43 3.01 -10.98
N CYS A 57 1.51 3.63 -9.80
CA CYS A 57 0.80 4.89 -9.52
C CYS A 57 1.64 6.15 -9.76
N ASN A 58 2.89 6.01 -10.22
CA ASN A 58 3.82 7.13 -10.42
C ASN A 58 4.12 7.99 -9.19
N LYS A 59 3.71 7.59 -7.98
CA LYS A 59 3.98 8.32 -6.74
C LYS A 59 5.47 8.28 -6.39
N SER A 60 6.00 9.45 -6.05
CA SER A 60 7.36 9.62 -5.53
C SER A 60 7.33 9.72 -4.00
N TYR A 61 8.32 9.12 -3.35
CA TYR A 61 8.50 9.14 -1.90
C TYR A 61 9.78 9.90 -1.55
N SER A 62 9.69 10.79 -0.57
CA SER A 62 10.79 11.67 -0.20
C SER A 62 11.61 11.05 0.93
N SER A 63 12.93 11.01 0.76
CA SER A 63 13.87 10.73 1.84
C SER A 63 14.21 12.03 2.57
N LYS A 64 13.73 12.18 3.80
CA LYS A 64 14.07 13.31 4.68
C LYS A 64 15.16 12.88 5.65
N ASN A 65 16.36 13.43 5.52
CA ASN A 65 17.57 13.23 6.35
C ASN A 65 17.76 11.83 6.97
N ILE A 66 16.97 11.47 7.98
CA ILE A 66 17.08 10.25 8.77
C ILE A 66 15.97 9.20 8.46
N TYR A 67 15.00 9.49 7.58
CA TYR A 67 13.92 8.55 7.25
C TYR A 67 13.46 8.66 5.79
N LEU A 68 12.91 7.56 5.28
CA LEU A 68 12.15 7.51 4.03
C LEU A 68 10.66 7.63 4.36
N ASP A 69 10.01 8.69 3.88
CA ASP A 69 8.59 8.91 4.10
C ASP A 69 7.76 8.08 3.11
N LEU A 70 7.20 6.96 3.56
CA LEU A 70 6.28 6.14 2.79
C LEU A 70 4.81 6.50 3.04
N THR A 71 4.50 7.58 3.75
CA THR A 71 3.09 7.92 3.97
C THR A 71 2.38 8.26 2.65
N ILE A 72 1.07 8.03 2.61
CA ILE A 72 0.24 8.39 1.45
C ILE A 72 0.34 9.91 1.17
N THR A 73 0.65 10.71 2.19
CA THR A 73 0.89 12.16 2.14
C THR A 73 2.34 12.55 1.87
N SER A 74 3.27 11.62 1.68
CA SER A 74 4.67 11.97 1.40
C SER A 74 4.76 12.96 0.23
N GLY A 75 5.32 14.15 0.51
CA GLY A 75 5.49 15.24 -0.45
C GLY A 75 4.33 16.25 -0.52
N THR A 76 3.19 16.01 0.14
CA THR A 76 2.06 16.94 0.22
C THR A 76 1.77 17.31 1.67
N LYS A 77 1.43 18.57 1.93
CA LYS A 77 0.96 18.99 3.27
C LYS A 77 -0.49 18.59 3.54
N GLU A 78 -1.25 18.34 2.48
CA GLU A 78 -2.66 18.00 2.54
C GLU A 78 -2.90 16.56 2.11
N TYR A 79 -3.79 15.90 2.85
CA TYR A 79 -4.31 14.58 2.55
C TYR A 79 -5.35 14.70 1.43
N SER A 80 -4.91 14.51 0.18
CA SER A 80 -5.80 14.48 -0.99
C SER A 80 -6.23 13.04 -1.31
N GLU A 81 -6.86 12.35 -0.37
CA GLU A 81 -7.61 11.15 -0.76
C GLU A 81 -8.99 11.60 -1.23
N SER A 82 -9.32 11.26 -2.49
CA SER A 82 -10.67 11.44 -2.99
C SER A 82 -11.60 10.48 -2.24
N LYS A 83 -12.19 10.94 -1.15
CA LYS A 83 -13.15 10.18 -0.38
C LYS A 83 -14.43 10.02 -1.22
N PRO A 84 -14.77 8.80 -1.66
CA PRO A 84 -15.99 8.61 -2.45
C PRO A 84 -17.20 8.99 -1.58
N ALA A 85 -18.21 9.62 -2.19
CA ALA A 85 -19.39 10.13 -1.48
C ALA A 85 -20.03 9.06 -0.57
N ARG A 86 -20.01 7.78 -0.97
CA ARG A 86 -20.52 6.67 -0.16
C ARG A 86 -19.84 6.52 1.21
N THR A 87 -18.53 6.78 1.29
CA THR A 87 -17.79 6.72 2.57
C THR A 87 -18.02 7.94 3.45
N GLU A 88 -18.53 9.04 2.88
CA GLU A 88 -18.85 10.27 3.61
C GLU A 88 -20.33 10.37 4.02
N LEU A 89 -21.23 9.55 3.45
CA LEU A 89 -22.67 9.63 3.74
C LEU A 89 -22.97 9.59 5.24
N PHE A 90 -22.37 8.64 5.97
CA PHE A 90 -22.58 8.50 7.42
C PHE A 90 -21.82 9.53 8.26
N ARG A 91 -20.98 10.38 7.66
CA ARG A 91 -20.42 11.54 8.37
C ARG A 91 -21.38 12.72 8.39
N SER A 92 -22.43 12.72 7.57
CA SER A 92 -23.46 13.75 7.62
C SER A 92 -24.27 13.64 8.93
N PRO A 93 -24.38 14.72 9.72
CA PRO A 93 -25.22 14.73 10.92
C PRO A 93 -26.68 14.39 10.62
N VAL A 94 -27.19 14.80 9.44
CA VAL A 94 -28.58 14.52 9.02
C VAL A 94 -28.77 13.02 8.74
N VAL A 95 -27.81 12.41 8.04
CA VAL A 95 -27.86 10.98 7.74
C VAL A 95 -27.78 10.17 9.04
N SER A 96 -26.86 10.55 9.95
CA SER A 96 -26.74 9.91 11.27
C SER A 96 -28.05 10.01 12.07
N PHE A 97 -28.64 11.22 12.12
CA PHE A 97 -29.90 11.47 12.82
C PHE A 97 -31.06 10.60 12.32
N LEU A 98 -31.18 10.43 11.00
CA LEU A 98 -32.23 9.62 10.38
C LEU A 98 -31.93 8.11 10.50
N TYR A 99 -30.66 7.72 10.46
CA TYR A 99 -30.22 6.34 10.63
C TYR A 99 -30.54 5.81 12.04
N GLU A 100 -30.37 6.63 13.08
CA GLU A 100 -30.75 6.30 14.46
C GLU A 100 -32.26 6.23 14.69
N ARG A 101 -33.06 6.92 13.86
CA ARG A 101 -34.53 7.02 14.00
C ARG A 101 -35.31 6.10 13.07
N GLY A 102 -34.66 5.04 12.58
CA GLY A 102 -35.34 3.96 11.87
C GLY A 102 -35.40 4.10 10.35
N TRP A 103 -34.66 5.03 9.74
CA TRP A 103 -34.62 5.14 8.27
C TRP A 103 -33.71 4.08 7.61
N ARG A 104 -33.12 3.17 8.39
CA ARG A 104 -32.13 2.16 7.96
C ARG A 104 -32.59 1.33 6.75
N GLN A 105 -33.85 0.87 6.71
CA GLN A 105 -34.35 0.09 5.57
C GLN A 105 -34.29 0.86 4.23
N ASN A 106 -34.40 2.19 4.23
CA ASN A 106 -34.42 2.98 2.99
C ASN A 106 -33.04 3.16 2.37
N PHE A 107 -31.97 2.86 3.12
CA PHE A 107 -30.60 2.90 2.60
C PHE A 107 -30.28 1.72 1.68
N ASN A 108 -31.15 0.68 1.62
CA ASN A 108 -31.03 -0.39 0.62
C ASN A 108 -31.03 0.18 -0.80
N LEU A 109 -31.81 1.24 -1.03
CA LEU A 109 -31.92 1.89 -2.34
C LEU A 109 -30.61 2.54 -2.77
N SER A 110 -29.75 2.87 -1.80
CA SER A 110 -28.40 3.41 -2.01
C SER A 110 -27.30 2.34 -1.97
N GLY A 111 -27.67 1.05 -1.84
CA GLY A 111 -26.76 -0.09 -1.83
C GLY A 111 -26.14 -0.41 -0.47
N PHE A 112 -26.72 0.06 0.64
CA PHE A 112 -26.32 -0.34 1.99
C PHE A 112 -27.28 -1.40 2.54
N PRO A 113 -26.76 -2.48 3.17
CA PRO A 113 -27.61 -3.52 3.73
C PRO A 113 -28.50 -2.94 4.83
N GLY A 114 -29.78 -3.31 4.82
CA GLY A 114 -30.72 -2.95 5.87
C GLY A 114 -30.57 -3.85 7.11
N PRO A 115 -31.29 -3.57 8.20
CA PRO A 115 -31.20 -4.36 9.44
C PRO A 115 -31.38 -5.87 9.24
N ASP A 116 -32.31 -6.25 8.38
CA ASP A 116 -32.62 -7.66 8.09
C ASP A 116 -31.50 -8.38 7.30
N GLU A 117 -30.66 -7.64 6.58
CA GLU A 117 -29.48 -8.16 5.88
C GLU A 117 -28.25 -8.13 6.77
N GLU A 118 -28.07 -7.08 7.57
CA GLU A 118 -26.99 -6.97 8.56
C GLU A 118 -27.01 -8.17 9.52
N VAL A 119 -28.18 -8.59 10.00
CA VAL A 119 -28.33 -9.74 10.91
C VAL A 119 -27.91 -11.08 10.27
N LYS A 120 -27.95 -11.20 8.94
CA LYS A 120 -27.54 -12.43 8.23
C LYS A 120 -26.02 -12.53 8.05
N LEU A 121 -25.30 -11.44 8.26
CA LEU A 121 -23.83 -11.37 8.14
C LEU A 121 -23.12 -11.76 9.45
N PHE A 122 -23.88 -11.99 10.53
CA PHE A 122 -23.41 -12.46 11.84
C PHE A 122 -24.02 -13.81 12.19
#